data_AF-A0A453BYV7-F1
#
_entry.id   AF-A0A453BYV7-F1
#
_cell.length_a   1.000
_cell.length_b   1.000
_cell.length_c   1.000
_cell.angle_alpha   90.00
_cell.angle_beta   90.00
_cell.angle_gamma   90.00
#
_symmetry.space_group_name_H-M   'P 1'
#
loop_
_entity.id
_entity.type
_entity.pdbx_description
1 polymer ?
#
loop_
_entity_poly.entity_id
_entity_poly.type
_entity_poly.pdbx_seq_one_letter_code
_entity_poly.pdbx_strand_id
1 'polypeptide(L)'
;EIHESVRLAFLNSFRDFAGYLGTFGAELAQSRSNKENNHVQNGYMNAELSDQLYNKYRHIWSPIRDNDERSADMRDLVTSFSGLEDKVLDQYTFAKSNVIRNAAHNYLLDSGIHWGAAPVVKGIRDATLDLLHILVAVHAEVYSGARPLLEKTMKILVEGLVDIFLSLFYENKAKDLRTLDANGFCQLMLELEYFETVLNTYFSTEAQQALKSLQESLLEKACESGSEDAASDDKQVPSVSPDDLLALAQQHGSDLLQGELERTRLNIACFMEPTLQSGSKTSAYSSYQAPAPHHPQAQVSSPSFRRQQA
;
A
#
# COMPACT_ATOMS: atom_id res chain seq x y z
N GLU A 1 -24.69 -17.89 -36.68
CA GLU A 1 -25.64 -17.01 -35.98
C GLU A 1 -25.74 -17.19 -34.47
N ILE A 2 -26.32 -18.27 -33.92
CA ILE A 2 -26.52 -18.39 -32.45
C ILE A 2 -25.20 -18.42 -31.66
N HIS A 3 -24.23 -19.21 -32.13
CA HIS A 3 -22.90 -19.31 -31.51
C HIS A 3 -22.08 -18.01 -31.59
N GLU A 4 -22.31 -17.20 -32.63
CA GLU A 4 -21.69 -15.88 -32.78
C GLU A 4 -22.33 -14.85 -31.86
N SER A 5 -23.64 -14.92 -31.65
CA SER A 5 -24.36 -14.01 -30.75
C SER A 5 -23.95 -14.19 -29.28
N VAL A 6 -23.70 -15.44 -28.87
CA VAL A 6 -23.17 -15.74 -27.53
C VAL A 6 -21.73 -15.23 -27.37
N ARG A 7 -20.86 -15.44 -28.38
CA ARG A 7 -19.49 -14.90 -28.38
C ARG A 7 -19.48 -13.36 -28.35
N LEU A 8 -20.35 -12.72 -29.12
CA LEU A 8 -20.50 -11.26 -29.14
C LEU A 8 -20.94 -10.71 -27.79
N ALA A 9 -21.90 -11.37 -27.12
CA ALA A 9 -22.32 -10.98 -25.78
C ALA A 9 -21.20 -11.12 -24.75
N PHE A 10 -20.43 -12.22 -24.79
CA PHE A 10 -19.27 -12.40 -23.92
C PHE A 10 -18.19 -11.32 -24.17
N LEU A 11 -17.90 -11.01 -25.44
CA LEU A 11 -16.98 -9.95 -25.83
C LEU A 11 -17.48 -8.56 -25.41
N ASN A 12 -18.79 -8.32 -25.43
CA ASN A 12 -19.40 -7.07 -24.97
C ASN A 12 -19.32 -6.94 -23.44
N SER A 13 -19.55 -8.01 -22.68
CA SER A 13 -19.30 -8.03 -21.23
C SER A 13 -17.84 -7.73 -20.90
N PHE A 14 -16.91 -8.34 -21.64
CA PHE A 14 -15.48 -8.08 -21.48
C PHE A 14 -15.10 -6.64 -21.87
N ARG A 15 -15.72 -6.09 -22.92
CA ARG A 15 -15.52 -4.70 -23.35
C ARG A 15 -16.06 -3.70 -22.33
N ASP A 16 -17.25 -3.94 -21.79
CA ASP A 16 -17.84 -3.10 -20.73
C ASP A 16 -16.95 -3.12 -19.49
N PHE A 17 -16.42 -4.29 -19.14
CA PHE A 17 -15.45 -4.45 -18.05
C PHE A 17 -14.11 -3.75 -18.34
N ALA A 18 -13.56 -3.88 -19.54
CA ALA A 18 -12.33 -3.17 -19.93
C ALA A 18 -12.55 -1.65 -19.95
N GLY A 19 -13.76 -1.18 -20.30
CA GLY A 19 -14.17 0.20 -20.16
C GLY A 19 -14.24 0.64 -18.69
N TYR A 20 -14.75 -0.22 -17.80
CA TYR A 20 -14.72 0.01 -16.36
C TYR A 20 -13.29 0.08 -15.83
N LEU A 21 -12.40 -0.86 -16.20
CA LEU A 21 -10.98 -0.81 -15.85
C LEU A 21 -10.26 0.42 -16.44
N GLY A 22 -10.62 0.84 -17.63
CA GLY A 22 -10.08 2.05 -18.26
C GLY A 22 -10.54 3.32 -17.54
N THR A 23 -11.80 3.36 -17.11
CA THR A 23 -12.36 4.46 -16.30
C THR A 23 -11.75 4.45 -14.90
N PHE A 24 -11.61 3.27 -14.30
CA PHE A 24 -10.91 3.04 -13.05
C PHE A 24 -9.47 3.54 -13.12
N GLY A 25 -8.70 3.13 -14.14
CA GLY A 25 -7.34 3.61 -14.36
C GLY A 25 -7.27 5.13 -14.64
N ALA A 26 -8.26 5.69 -15.33
CA ALA A 26 -8.34 7.13 -15.58
C ALA A 26 -8.73 7.95 -14.33
N GLU A 27 -9.63 7.42 -13.49
CA GLU A 27 -10.00 7.98 -12.19
C GLU A 27 -8.84 7.88 -11.20
N LEU A 28 -8.05 6.80 -11.23
CA LEU A 28 -6.78 6.69 -10.49
C LEU A 28 -5.75 7.72 -10.97
N ALA A 29 -5.70 8.03 -12.27
CA ALA A 29 -4.84 9.07 -12.81
C ALA A 29 -5.33 10.50 -12.47
N GLN A 30 -6.65 10.72 -12.38
CA GLN A 30 -7.28 12.01 -12.09
C GLN A 30 -7.45 12.32 -10.60
N SER A 31 -7.48 11.30 -9.73
CA SER A 31 -7.55 11.46 -8.25
C SER A 31 -6.28 12.05 -7.64
N ARG A 32 -5.23 12.29 -8.44
CA ARG A 32 -4.18 13.29 -8.14
C ARG A 32 -4.71 14.73 -8.01
N SER A 33 -5.94 15.03 -8.44
CA SER A 33 -6.44 16.41 -8.58
C SER A 33 -7.74 16.76 -7.89
N ASN A 34 -8.64 15.84 -7.50
CA ASN A 34 -9.91 16.23 -6.88
C ASN A 34 -10.40 15.23 -5.83
N LYS A 35 -10.63 15.74 -4.62
CA LYS A 35 -11.11 15.00 -3.46
C LYS A 35 -12.55 15.41 -3.19
N GLU A 36 -13.51 14.87 -3.93
CA GLU A 36 -14.90 14.86 -3.46
C GLU A 36 -15.76 13.86 -4.24
N ASN A 37 -16.51 13.06 -3.47
CA ASN A 37 -17.59 12.17 -3.87
C ASN A 37 -17.23 10.99 -4.77
N ASN A 38 -17.01 9.82 -4.16
CA ASN A 38 -17.55 8.56 -4.69
C ASN A 38 -17.70 7.53 -3.57
N HIS A 39 -18.93 7.43 -3.04
CA HIS A 39 -19.34 6.38 -2.11
C HIS A 39 -19.63 5.10 -2.91
N VAL A 40 -18.59 4.41 -3.39
CA VAL A 40 -18.77 3.09 -3.99
C VAL A 40 -18.34 2.04 -2.96
N GLN A 41 -19.35 1.39 -2.39
CA GLN A 41 -19.24 0.31 -1.42
C GLN A 41 -18.76 -0.98 -2.14
N ASN A 42 -17.55 -0.97 -2.69
CA ASN A 42 -17.06 -2.07 -3.51
C ASN A 42 -16.35 -3.11 -2.65
N GLY A 43 -17.13 -3.93 -1.95
CA GLY A 43 -16.68 -5.13 -1.22
C GLY A 43 -16.98 -6.46 -1.94
N TYR A 44 -17.83 -6.42 -2.96
CA TYR A 44 -18.47 -7.58 -3.59
C TYR A 44 -18.37 -7.55 -5.14
N MET A 45 -17.37 -6.83 -5.68
CA MET A 45 -17.33 -6.44 -7.09
C MET A 45 -17.50 -7.58 -8.09
N ASN A 46 -16.78 -8.70 -7.98
CA ASN A 46 -16.85 -9.73 -9.02
C ASN A 46 -18.18 -10.48 -9.04
N ALA A 47 -18.74 -10.84 -7.89
CA ALA A 47 -20.01 -11.56 -7.85
C ALA A 47 -21.19 -10.67 -8.28
N GLU A 48 -21.19 -9.43 -7.81
CA GLU A 48 -22.25 -8.46 -8.10
C GLU A 48 -22.18 -7.93 -9.53
N LEU A 49 -20.97 -7.64 -10.05
CA LEU A 49 -20.78 -7.26 -11.45
C LEU A 49 -21.04 -8.43 -12.40
N SER A 50 -20.64 -9.66 -12.03
CA SER A 50 -20.97 -10.86 -12.81
C SER A 50 -22.48 -11.05 -12.89
N ASP A 51 -23.20 -10.89 -11.78
CA ASP A 51 -24.66 -11.00 -11.76
C ASP A 51 -25.32 -9.88 -12.59
N GLN A 52 -24.84 -8.64 -12.49
CA GLN A 52 -25.33 -7.52 -13.30
C GLN A 52 -25.10 -7.73 -14.80
N LEU A 53 -23.88 -8.12 -15.21
CA LEU A 53 -23.54 -8.38 -16.61
C LEU A 53 -24.32 -9.57 -17.15
N TYR A 54 -24.43 -10.64 -16.35
CA TYR A 54 -25.25 -11.79 -16.70
C TYR A 54 -26.70 -11.38 -16.90
N ASN A 55 -27.31 -10.65 -15.97
CA ASN A 55 -28.71 -10.20 -16.11
C ASN A 55 -28.89 -9.26 -17.30
N LYS A 56 -27.92 -8.36 -17.56
CA LYS A 56 -27.93 -7.45 -18.71
C LYS A 56 -27.92 -8.20 -20.02
N TYR A 57 -27.10 -9.25 -20.17
CA TYR A 57 -26.93 -9.98 -21.42
C TYR A 57 -27.71 -11.29 -21.50
N ARG A 58 -28.36 -11.72 -20.41
CA ARG A 58 -29.15 -12.95 -20.30
C ARG A 58 -30.18 -13.05 -21.40
N HIS A 59 -30.84 -11.95 -21.79
CA HIS A 59 -31.86 -11.97 -22.84
C HIS A 59 -31.32 -12.45 -24.21
N ILE A 60 -30.00 -12.35 -24.44
CA ILE A 60 -29.31 -12.88 -25.63
C ILE A 60 -29.17 -14.41 -25.53
N TRP A 61 -29.11 -14.96 -24.31
CA TRP A 61 -28.85 -16.39 -24.03
C TRP A 61 -30.10 -17.17 -23.59
N SER A 62 -31.13 -16.47 -23.10
CA SER A 62 -32.35 -17.00 -22.47
C SER A 62 -33.28 -17.82 -23.37
N PRO A 63 -33.33 -17.65 -24.70
CA PRO A 63 -34.21 -18.50 -25.51
C PRO A 63 -33.72 -19.95 -25.65
N ILE A 64 -32.49 -20.26 -25.23
CA ILE A 64 -31.75 -21.43 -25.74
C ILE A 64 -31.44 -22.50 -24.68
N ARG A 65 -31.47 -22.21 -23.36
CA ARG A 65 -30.75 -23.04 -22.36
C ARG A 65 -31.52 -23.36 -21.08
N ASP A 66 -31.29 -24.57 -20.56
CA ASP A 66 -31.91 -25.11 -19.35
C ASP A 66 -31.22 -24.58 -18.07
N ASN A 67 -31.85 -24.72 -16.90
CA ASN A 67 -31.43 -24.04 -15.67
C ASN A 67 -30.05 -24.49 -15.11
N ASP A 68 -29.56 -25.68 -15.49
CA ASP A 68 -28.23 -26.17 -15.11
C ASP A 68 -27.10 -25.47 -15.89
N GLU A 69 -27.35 -25.07 -17.14
CA GLU A 69 -26.37 -24.34 -17.96
C GLU A 69 -26.20 -22.89 -17.49
N ARG A 70 -27.23 -22.28 -16.87
CA ARG A 70 -27.12 -20.99 -16.17
C ARG A 70 -26.03 -21.00 -15.10
N SER A 71 -25.95 -22.08 -14.33
CA SER A 71 -24.96 -22.21 -13.26
C SER A 71 -23.56 -22.40 -13.83
N ALA A 72 -23.44 -23.07 -14.98
CA ALA A 72 -22.16 -23.20 -15.69
C ALA A 72 -21.68 -21.86 -16.26
N ASP A 73 -22.52 -21.12 -16.99
CA ASP A 73 -22.16 -19.84 -17.60
C ASP A 73 -21.78 -18.78 -16.54
N MET A 74 -22.49 -18.76 -15.41
CA MET A 74 -22.13 -17.88 -14.28
C MET A 74 -20.79 -18.25 -13.65
N ARG A 75 -20.50 -19.56 -13.51
CA ARG A 75 -19.18 -20.01 -13.03
C ARG A 75 -18.08 -19.59 -13.99
N ASP A 76 -18.26 -19.79 -15.28
CA ASP A 76 -17.26 -19.42 -16.30
C ASP A 76 -17.00 -17.91 -16.32
N LEU A 77 -18.05 -17.10 -16.14
CA LEU A 77 -17.94 -15.65 -16.04
C LEU A 77 -17.17 -15.22 -14.77
N VAL A 78 -17.52 -15.78 -13.61
CA VAL A 78 -16.81 -15.51 -12.34
C VAL A 78 -15.35 -15.94 -12.44
N THR A 79 -15.07 -17.13 -12.99
CA THR A 79 -13.70 -17.62 -13.21
C THR A 79 -12.91 -16.70 -14.15
N SER A 80 -13.54 -16.22 -15.22
CA SER A 80 -12.91 -15.29 -16.16
C SER A 80 -12.59 -13.94 -15.50
N PHE A 81 -13.49 -13.42 -14.66
CA PHE A 81 -13.26 -12.18 -13.92
C PHE A 81 -12.19 -12.33 -12.84
N SER A 82 -12.20 -13.40 -12.06
CA SER A 82 -11.13 -13.70 -11.10
C SER A 82 -9.76 -13.80 -11.79
N GLY A 83 -9.67 -14.52 -12.91
CA GLY A 83 -8.41 -14.64 -13.65
C GLY A 83 -7.93 -13.34 -14.29
N LEU A 84 -8.83 -12.39 -14.54
CA LEU A 84 -8.46 -11.06 -15.03
C LEU A 84 -8.06 -10.13 -13.88
N GLU A 85 -8.76 -10.19 -12.75
CA GLU A 85 -8.39 -9.50 -11.52
C GLU A 85 -6.96 -9.82 -11.12
N ASP A 86 -6.60 -11.11 -11.09
CA ASP A 86 -5.24 -11.55 -10.78
C ASP A 86 -4.21 -10.94 -11.76
N LYS A 87 -4.49 -10.96 -13.07
CA LYS A 87 -3.58 -10.38 -14.08
C LYS A 87 -3.43 -8.86 -13.96
N VAL A 88 -4.51 -8.15 -13.64
CA VAL A 88 -4.47 -6.69 -13.43
C VAL A 88 -3.68 -6.38 -12.16
N LEU A 89 -3.92 -7.15 -11.10
CA LEU A 89 -3.18 -7.01 -9.85
C LEU A 89 -1.69 -7.29 -10.06
N ASP A 90 -1.33 -8.36 -10.79
CA ASP A 90 0.06 -8.71 -11.10
C ASP A 90 0.77 -7.59 -11.88
N GLN A 91 0.11 -7.01 -12.89
CA GLN A 91 0.66 -5.89 -13.66
C GLN A 91 0.82 -4.64 -12.79
N TYR A 92 -0.17 -4.36 -11.94
CA TYR A 92 -0.14 -3.24 -11.03
C TYR A 92 1.00 -3.36 -10.01
N THR A 93 1.10 -4.50 -9.32
CA THR A 93 2.13 -4.75 -8.32
C THR A 93 3.51 -4.76 -8.96
N PHE A 94 3.68 -5.38 -10.13
CA PHE A 94 4.94 -5.32 -10.88
C PHE A 94 5.37 -3.87 -11.18
N ALA A 95 4.46 -3.03 -11.67
CA ALA A 95 4.74 -1.63 -11.97
C ALA A 95 5.12 -0.84 -10.70
N LYS A 96 4.37 -1.01 -9.60
CA LYS A 96 4.68 -0.35 -8.32
C LYS A 96 5.97 -0.85 -7.69
N SER A 97 6.28 -2.14 -7.79
CA SER A 97 7.56 -2.72 -7.32
C SER A 97 8.77 -2.09 -8.02
N ASN A 98 8.67 -1.70 -9.29
CA ASN A 98 9.75 -0.96 -9.96
C ASN A 98 9.93 0.45 -9.39
N VAL A 99 8.83 1.14 -9.05
CA VAL A 99 8.90 2.46 -8.40
C VAL A 99 9.50 2.33 -6.99
N ILE A 100 9.06 1.33 -6.23
CA ILE A 100 9.60 1.01 -4.90
C ILE A 100 11.09 0.67 -5.00
N ARG A 101 11.52 -0.12 -6.00
CA ARG A 101 12.93 -0.45 -6.22
C ARG A 101 13.78 0.80 -6.42
N ASN A 102 13.33 1.74 -7.24
CA ASN A 102 14.05 3.00 -7.45
C ASN A 102 14.13 3.83 -6.17
N ALA A 103 13.05 3.90 -5.39
CA ALA A 103 13.06 4.59 -4.11
C ALA A 103 13.97 3.90 -3.07
N ALA A 104 13.99 2.57 -3.06
CA ALA A 104 14.86 1.76 -2.20
C ALA A 104 16.34 1.91 -2.59
N HIS A 105 16.64 2.02 -3.88
CA HIS A 105 17.98 2.37 -4.38
C HIS A 105 18.41 3.74 -3.85
N ASN A 106 17.55 4.76 -3.97
CA ASN A 106 17.85 6.10 -3.46
C ASN A 106 18.03 6.10 -1.93
N TYR A 107 17.20 5.36 -1.21
CA TYR A 107 17.28 5.18 0.23
C TYR A 107 18.62 4.58 0.68
N LEU A 108 19.08 3.54 -0.01
CA LEU A 108 20.27 2.79 0.40
C LEU A 108 21.56 3.38 -0.16
N LEU A 109 21.56 3.91 -1.39
CA LEU A 109 22.78 4.25 -2.13
C LEU A 109 22.93 5.75 -2.42
N ASP A 110 21.84 6.46 -2.71
CA ASP A 110 21.91 7.88 -3.13
C ASP A 110 21.43 8.88 -2.06
N SER A 111 21.32 8.43 -0.81
CA SER A 111 20.85 9.24 0.33
C SER A 111 21.90 10.21 0.88
N GLY A 112 23.10 10.25 0.27
CA GLY A 112 24.22 11.09 0.71
C GLY A 112 24.97 10.56 1.93
N ILE A 113 24.66 9.34 2.39
CA ILE A 113 25.37 8.68 3.49
C ILE A 113 26.51 7.83 2.96
N HIS A 114 27.68 8.03 3.54
CA HIS A 114 28.81 7.12 3.38
C HIS A 114 28.76 6.10 4.52
N TRP A 115 28.36 4.86 4.22
CA TRP A 115 28.10 3.84 5.24
C TRP A 115 29.33 3.43 6.07
N GLY A 116 30.55 3.64 5.57
CA GLY A 116 31.80 3.44 6.32
C GLY A 116 32.25 4.63 7.17
N ALA A 117 31.51 5.74 7.13
CA ALA A 117 31.76 6.95 7.92
C ALA A 117 30.43 7.63 8.25
N ALA A 118 29.47 6.84 8.72
CA ALA A 118 28.10 7.29 8.92
C ALA A 118 28.03 8.24 10.13
N PRO A 119 27.16 9.27 10.05
CA PRO A 119 26.94 10.17 11.18
C PRO A 119 26.31 9.44 12.36
N VAL A 120 26.46 10.00 13.55
CA VAL A 120 25.80 9.50 14.77
C VAL A 120 24.29 9.40 14.56
N VAL A 121 23.71 8.27 14.96
CA VAL A 121 22.27 7.99 14.87
C VAL A 121 21.48 8.96 15.75
N LYS A 122 20.53 9.68 15.14
CA LYS A 122 19.69 10.68 15.83
C LYS A 122 18.18 10.49 15.60
N GLY A 123 17.81 9.55 14.74
CA GLY A 123 16.44 9.32 14.28
C GLY A 123 16.45 8.70 12.89
N ILE A 124 15.28 8.53 12.28
CA ILE A 124 15.18 8.04 10.89
C ILE A 124 15.46 9.16 9.90
N ARG A 125 16.03 8.81 8.74
CA ARG A 125 16.31 9.77 7.66
C ARG A 125 15.06 10.14 6.87
N ASP A 126 15.10 11.29 6.20
CA ASP A 126 14.05 11.70 5.27
C ASP A 126 13.89 10.68 4.12
N ALA A 127 14.98 10.06 3.68
CA ALA A 127 14.94 9.00 2.67
C ALA A 127 14.08 7.80 3.09
N THR A 128 13.98 7.51 4.40
CA THR A 128 13.07 6.49 4.95
C THR A 128 11.61 6.88 4.72
N LEU A 129 11.29 8.15 4.95
CA LEU A 129 9.94 8.69 4.75
C LEU A 129 9.59 8.78 3.27
N ASP A 130 10.51 9.19 2.41
CA ASP A 130 10.31 9.26 0.97
C ASP A 130 9.95 7.88 0.40
N LEU A 131 10.65 6.82 0.82
CA LEU A 131 10.33 5.45 0.45
C LEU A 131 8.96 5.02 1.00
N LEU A 132 8.69 5.30 2.27
CA LEU A 132 7.42 4.93 2.90
C LEU A 132 6.22 5.66 2.27
N HIS A 133 6.38 6.92 1.84
CA HIS A 133 5.34 7.69 1.17
C HIS A 133 4.92 7.07 -0.16
N ILE A 134 5.79 6.33 -0.85
CA ILE A 134 5.39 5.54 -2.02
C ILE A 134 4.35 4.49 -1.63
N LEU A 135 4.56 3.78 -0.52
CA LEU A 135 3.60 2.80 -0.01
C LEU A 135 2.32 3.45 0.50
N VAL A 136 2.41 4.61 1.17
CA VAL A 136 1.23 5.39 1.60
C VAL A 136 0.39 5.81 0.39
N ALA A 137 1.04 6.28 -0.68
CA ALA A 137 0.37 6.65 -1.93
C ALA A 137 -0.32 5.44 -2.56
N VAL A 138 0.34 4.28 -2.62
CA VAL A 138 -0.28 3.03 -3.11
C VAL A 138 -1.46 2.63 -2.23
N HIS A 139 -1.34 2.70 -0.91
CA HIS A 139 -2.43 2.41 0.00
C HIS A 139 -3.63 3.32 -0.29
N ALA A 140 -3.45 4.63 -0.42
CA ALA A 140 -4.51 5.56 -0.75
C ALA A 140 -5.16 5.28 -2.12
N GLU A 141 -4.34 4.98 -3.13
CA GLU A 141 -4.74 4.64 -4.49
C GLU A 141 -5.65 3.40 -4.49
N VAL A 142 -5.24 2.32 -3.83
CA VAL A 142 -6.00 1.06 -3.78
C VAL A 142 -7.18 1.17 -2.82
N TYR A 143 -7.06 1.88 -1.70
CA TYR A 143 -8.16 2.07 -0.75
C TYR A 143 -9.34 2.83 -1.40
N SER A 144 -9.04 3.85 -2.20
CA SER A 144 -10.07 4.65 -2.89
C SER A 144 -10.66 3.92 -4.10
N GLY A 145 -9.83 3.19 -4.85
CA GLY A 145 -10.27 2.51 -6.06
C GLY A 145 -10.77 1.08 -5.85
N ALA A 146 -9.97 0.23 -5.23
CA ALA A 146 -10.17 -1.21 -5.17
C ALA A 146 -9.94 -1.76 -3.76
N ARG A 147 -10.70 -1.22 -2.79
CA ARG A 147 -10.56 -1.55 -1.36
C ARG A 147 -10.48 -3.06 -1.03
N PRO A 148 -11.19 -3.99 -1.70
CA PRO A 148 -11.08 -5.43 -1.41
C PRO A 148 -9.71 -6.00 -1.72
N LEU A 149 -8.99 -5.39 -2.66
CA LEU A 149 -7.65 -5.81 -3.07
C LEU A 149 -6.56 -5.16 -2.22
N LEU A 150 -6.90 -4.23 -1.33
CA LEU A 150 -5.92 -3.47 -0.54
C LEU A 150 -4.98 -4.38 0.24
N GLU A 151 -5.52 -5.32 1.01
CA GLU A 151 -4.73 -6.22 1.83
C GLU A 151 -3.79 -7.07 0.97
N LYS A 152 -4.33 -7.68 -0.10
CA LYS A 152 -3.55 -8.51 -1.03
C LYS A 152 -2.45 -7.69 -1.72
N THR A 153 -2.77 -6.48 -2.17
CA THR A 153 -1.83 -5.58 -2.86
C THR A 153 -0.71 -5.14 -1.93
N MET A 154 -1.04 -4.69 -0.72
CA MET A 154 -0.04 -4.22 0.25
C MET A 154 0.87 -5.35 0.70
N LYS A 155 0.35 -6.56 0.95
CA LYS A 155 1.18 -7.74 1.29
C LYS A 155 2.21 -8.05 0.21
N ILE A 156 1.78 -8.13 -1.05
CA ILE A 156 2.69 -8.39 -2.19
C ILE A 156 3.80 -7.33 -2.28
N LEU A 157 3.45 -6.05 -2.08
CA LEU A 157 4.41 -4.96 -2.21
C LEU A 157 5.36 -4.84 -1.00
N VAL A 158 4.90 -5.16 0.21
CA VAL A 158 5.74 -5.18 1.42
C VAL A 158 6.71 -6.36 1.38
N GLU A 159 6.26 -7.55 0.97
CA GLU A 159 7.14 -8.68 0.66
C GLU A 159 8.20 -8.30 -0.38
N GLY A 160 7.74 -7.74 -1.51
CA GLY A 160 8.63 -7.28 -2.57
C GLY A 160 9.62 -6.21 -2.13
N LEU A 161 9.25 -5.32 -1.19
CA LEU A 161 10.17 -4.33 -0.62
C LEU A 161 11.32 -5.01 0.13
N VAL A 162 11.04 -6.02 0.96
CA VAL A 162 12.08 -6.75 1.70
C VAL A 162 13.00 -7.49 0.73
N ASP A 163 12.44 -8.14 -0.28
CA ASP A 163 13.24 -8.81 -1.34
C ASP A 163 14.11 -7.81 -2.11
N ILE A 164 13.60 -6.60 -2.37
CA ILE A 164 14.35 -5.51 -2.99
C ILE A 164 15.51 -5.07 -2.09
N PHE A 165 15.29 -4.86 -0.79
CA PHE A 165 16.38 -4.49 0.13
C PHE A 165 17.47 -5.56 0.14
N LEU A 166 17.09 -6.83 0.22
CA LEU A 166 18.02 -7.95 0.21
C LEU A 166 18.81 -8.00 -1.11
N SER A 167 18.12 -7.86 -2.24
CA SER A 167 18.74 -7.84 -3.57
C SER A 167 19.71 -6.67 -3.72
N LEU A 168 19.29 -5.45 -3.37
CA LEU A 168 20.13 -4.25 -3.45
C LEU A 168 21.38 -4.36 -2.55
N PHE A 169 21.24 -4.94 -1.36
CA PHE A 169 22.39 -5.21 -0.51
C PHE A 169 23.38 -6.14 -1.20
N TYR A 170 22.93 -7.30 -1.69
CA TYR A 170 23.83 -8.27 -2.35
C TYR A 170 24.44 -7.76 -3.65
N GLU A 171 23.70 -6.99 -4.44
CA GLU A 171 24.17 -6.38 -5.68
C GLU A 171 25.30 -5.36 -5.43
N ASN A 172 25.32 -4.71 -4.25
CA ASN A 172 26.18 -3.57 -3.96
C ASN A 172 27.15 -3.77 -2.77
N LYS A 173 27.11 -4.91 -2.07
CA LYS A 173 27.97 -5.23 -0.91
C LYS A 173 29.48 -5.14 -1.18
N ALA A 174 29.88 -5.26 -2.44
CA ALA A 174 31.28 -5.20 -2.87
C ALA A 174 31.66 -3.85 -3.53
N LYS A 175 30.70 -2.93 -3.68
CA LYS A 175 30.87 -1.63 -4.35
C LYS A 175 30.53 -0.51 -3.37
N ASP A 176 29.31 0.00 -3.44
CA ASP A 176 28.82 1.15 -2.67
C ASP A 176 28.62 0.83 -1.18
N LEU A 177 28.42 -0.46 -0.85
CA LEU A 177 28.30 -0.97 0.51
C LEU A 177 29.55 -1.76 0.94
N ARG A 178 30.72 -1.45 0.38
CA ARG A 178 31.98 -2.15 0.68
C ARG A 178 32.35 -2.08 2.16
N THR A 179 32.06 -0.96 2.81
CA THR A 179 32.35 -0.71 4.23
C THR A 179 31.07 -0.28 4.93
N LEU A 180 30.80 -0.85 6.09
CA LEU A 180 29.68 -0.50 6.96
C LEU A 180 30.24 -0.32 8.38
N ASP A 181 30.30 0.92 8.86
CA ASP A 181 30.75 1.19 10.22
C ASP A 181 29.62 0.94 11.25
N ALA A 182 29.96 1.05 12.54
CA ALA A 182 29.01 0.83 13.62
C ALA A 182 27.79 1.77 13.55
N ASN A 183 27.99 3.04 13.21
CA ASN A 183 26.90 4.01 13.10
C ASN A 183 25.97 3.68 11.91
N GLY A 184 26.55 3.29 10.78
CA GLY A 184 25.82 2.91 9.57
C GLY A 184 24.98 1.67 9.81
N PHE A 185 25.55 0.67 10.50
CA PHE A 185 24.81 -0.49 10.94
C PHE A 185 23.64 -0.10 11.86
N CYS A 186 23.89 0.66 12.93
CA CYS A 186 22.83 1.10 13.85
C CYS A 186 21.75 1.94 13.17
N GLN A 187 22.12 2.81 12.21
CA GLN A 187 21.17 3.61 11.44
C GLN A 187 20.25 2.72 10.59
N LEU A 188 20.81 1.72 9.89
CA LEU A 188 20.01 0.77 9.10
C LEU A 188 19.12 -0.08 10.00
N MET A 189 19.61 -0.55 11.14
CA MET A 189 18.82 -1.35 12.07
C MET A 189 17.61 -0.58 12.60
N LEU A 190 17.80 0.69 13.03
CA LEU A 190 16.70 1.56 13.47
C LEU A 190 15.65 1.77 12.37
N GLU A 191 16.08 1.99 11.13
CA GLU A 191 15.17 2.25 10.01
C GLU A 191 14.44 1.00 9.54
N LEU A 192 15.09 -0.16 9.53
CA LEU A 192 14.46 -1.45 9.25
C LEU A 192 13.42 -1.81 10.32
N GLU A 193 13.74 -1.58 11.60
CA GLU A 193 12.77 -1.75 12.71
C GLU A 193 11.58 -0.79 12.57
N TYR A 194 11.82 0.44 12.12
CA TYR A 194 10.76 1.38 11.81
C TYR A 194 9.86 0.88 10.66
N PHE A 195 10.43 0.41 9.55
CA PHE A 195 9.64 -0.19 8.45
C PHE A 195 8.82 -1.39 8.93
N GLU A 196 9.45 -2.29 9.69
CA GLU A 196 8.79 -3.47 10.25
C GLU A 196 7.62 -3.08 11.15
N THR A 197 7.83 -2.13 12.06
CA THR A 197 6.80 -1.66 12.98
C THR A 197 5.63 -1.02 12.25
N VAL A 198 5.91 -0.13 11.29
CA VAL A 198 4.87 0.59 10.55
C VAL A 198 4.07 -0.34 9.65
N LEU A 199 4.72 -1.27 8.96
CA LEU A 199 4.09 -2.13 7.95
C LEU A 199 3.68 -3.50 8.50
N ASN A 200 3.77 -3.72 9.82
CA ASN A 200 3.59 -5.02 10.47
C ASN A 200 2.29 -5.75 10.06
N THR A 201 1.20 -5.00 9.83
CA THR A 201 -0.09 -5.56 9.41
C THR A 201 -0.05 -6.25 8.04
N TYR A 202 0.96 -5.97 7.23
CA TYR A 202 1.16 -6.51 5.89
C TYR A 202 2.41 -7.40 5.77
N PHE A 203 3.17 -7.60 6.86
CA PHE A 203 4.27 -8.55 6.88
C PHE A 203 3.75 -9.98 6.84
N SER A 204 4.29 -10.79 5.93
CA SER A 204 4.17 -12.25 5.99
C SER A 204 5.32 -12.85 6.79
N THR A 205 5.17 -14.13 7.13
CA THR A 205 6.22 -14.94 7.75
C THR A 205 7.49 -14.99 6.90
N GLU A 206 7.33 -15.07 5.58
CA GLU A 206 8.39 -15.09 4.59
C GLU A 206 9.12 -13.74 4.56
N ALA A 207 8.39 -12.61 4.53
CA ALA A 207 8.99 -11.28 4.61
C ALA A 207 9.77 -11.06 5.93
N GLN A 208 9.23 -11.52 7.07
CA GLN A 208 9.92 -11.44 8.35
C GLN A 208 11.23 -12.24 8.34
N GLN A 209 11.22 -13.44 7.76
CA GLN A 209 12.42 -14.25 7.62
C GLN A 209 13.46 -13.62 6.68
N ALA A 210 13.02 -13.04 5.56
CA ALA A 210 13.90 -12.34 4.63
C ALA A 210 14.51 -11.07 5.26
N LEU A 211 13.72 -10.31 6.03
CA LEU A 211 14.20 -9.13 6.75
C LEU A 211 15.24 -9.52 7.80
N LYS A 212 14.99 -10.59 8.56
CA LYS A 212 15.97 -11.12 9.52
C LYS A 212 17.27 -11.56 8.82
N SER A 213 17.16 -12.20 7.66
CA SER A 213 18.33 -12.60 6.86
C SER A 213 19.14 -11.38 6.39
N LEU A 214 18.47 -10.29 6.02
CA LEU A 214 19.12 -9.01 5.71
C LEU A 214 19.85 -8.43 6.93
N GLN A 215 19.21 -8.40 8.09
CA GLN A 215 19.80 -7.90 9.34
C GLN A 215 21.05 -8.71 9.74
N GLU A 216 21.00 -10.04 9.62
CA GLU A 216 22.15 -10.93 9.86
C GLU A 216 23.30 -10.63 8.88
N SER A 217 22.97 -10.41 7.60
CA SER A 217 23.97 -10.09 6.56
C SER A 217 24.61 -8.70 6.78
N LEU A 218 23.83 -7.73 7.25
CA LEU A 218 24.33 -6.40 7.62
C LEU A 218 25.27 -6.47 8.83
N LEU A 219 24.94 -7.30 9.83
CA LEU A 219 25.79 -7.51 11.00
C LEU A 219 27.13 -8.15 10.61
N GLU A 220 27.11 -9.19 9.78
CA GLU A 220 28.34 -9.80 9.24
C GLU A 220 29.17 -8.73 8.54
N LYS A 221 28.55 -7.90 7.70
CA LYS A 221 29.24 -6.84 6.95
C LYS A 221 29.87 -5.76 7.84
N ALA A 222 29.21 -5.39 8.92
CA ALA A 222 29.73 -4.43 9.89
C ALA A 222 30.94 -5.01 10.64
N CYS A 223 30.89 -6.29 11.02
CA CYS A 223 31.99 -6.98 11.69
C CYS A 223 33.23 -7.13 10.78
N GLU A 224 33.03 -7.43 9.50
CA GLU A 224 34.11 -7.46 8.49
C GLU A 224 34.81 -6.10 8.40
N SER A 225 34.03 -5.03 8.31
CA SER A 225 34.53 -3.67 8.12
C SER A 225 35.39 -3.18 9.29
N GLY A 226 35.05 -3.58 10.53
CA GLY A 226 35.86 -3.30 11.72
C GLY A 226 37.17 -4.09 11.81
N SER A 227 37.33 -5.15 11.01
CA SER A 227 38.51 -6.03 11.04
C SER A 227 39.56 -5.65 9.98
N GLU A 228 39.16 -5.07 8.85
CA GLU A 228 40.08 -4.69 7.75
C GLU A 228 41.03 -3.54 8.13
N ASP A 229 40.61 -2.62 9.02
CA ASP A 229 41.43 -1.49 9.48
C ASP A 229 42.55 -1.88 10.48
N ALA A 230 42.48 -3.08 11.07
CA ALA A 230 43.47 -3.54 12.06
C ALA A 230 44.76 -4.10 11.42
N ALA A 231 44.81 -4.27 10.10
CA ALA A 231 45.96 -4.86 9.41
C ALA A 231 47.09 -3.85 9.09
N SER A 232 46.91 -2.55 9.38
CA SER A 232 47.79 -1.49 8.86
C SER A 232 48.51 -0.61 9.90
N ASP A 233 48.23 -0.72 11.21
CA ASP A 233 48.97 0.05 12.23
C ASP A 233 48.97 -0.67 13.59
N ASP A 234 50.09 -0.59 14.31
CA ASP A 234 50.43 -1.32 15.55
C ASP A 234 49.64 -0.82 16.79
N LYS A 235 48.41 -0.38 16.58
CA LYS A 235 47.43 -0.02 17.61
C LYS A 235 46.22 -0.90 17.43
N GLN A 236 46.04 -1.85 18.36
CA GLN A 236 44.80 -2.61 18.53
C GLN A 236 43.59 -1.67 18.61
N VAL A 237 42.96 -1.38 17.47
CA VAL A 237 41.58 -0.93 17.46
C VAL A 237 40.76 -2.13 17.92
N PRO A 238 39.94 -2.03 18.97
CA PRO A 238 39.14 -3.16 19.43
C PRO A 238 38.23 -3.57 18.27
N SER A 239 38.36 -4.81 17.79
CA SER A 239 37.36 -5.41 16.91
C SER A 239 36.04 -5.38 17.66
N VAL A 240 35.04 -4.63 17.16
CA VAL A 240 33.73 -4.56 17.82
C VAL A 240 33.08 -5.93 17.72
N SER A 241 32.70 -6.51 18.86
CA SER A 241 32.02 -7.81 18.89
C SER A 241 30.63 -7.70 18.23
N PRO A 242 30.16 -8.73 17.51
CA PRO A 242 28.79 -8.76 17.00
C PRO A 242 27.73 -8.46 18.08
N ASP A 243 27.95 -8.97 19.30
CA ASP A 243 27.05 -8.75 20.44
C ASP A 243 27.02 -7.29 20.89
N ASP A 244 28.17 -6.60 20.85
CA ASP A 244 28.26 -5.18 21.22
C ASP A 244 27.55 -4.29 20.18
N LEU A 245 27.68 -4.63 18.88
CA LEU A 245 26.95 -3.93 17.81
C LEU A 245 25.43 -4.14 17.92
N LEU A 246 24.99 -5.36 18.21
CA LEU A 246 23.58 -5.66 18.43
C LEU A 246 23.04 -4.91 19.65
N ALA A 247 23.77 -4.89 20.76
CA ALA A 247 23.39 -4.12 21.94
C ALA A 247 23.28 -2.62 21.65
N LEU A 248 24.22 -2.06 20.88
CA LEU A 248 24.18 -0.66 20.47
C LEU A 248 22.98 -0.35 19.57
N ALA A 249 22.70 -1.20 18.58
CA ALA A 249 21.54 -1.06 17.71
C ALA A 249 20.22 -1.14 18.51
N GLN A 250 20.10 -2.09 19.43
CA GLN A 250 18.94 -2.22 20.32
C GLN A 250 18.75 -1.00 21.23
N GLN A 251 19.85 -0.43 21.74
CA GLN A 251 19.80 0.80 22.52
C GLN A 251 19.22 1.96 21.68
N HIS A 252 19.72 2.15 20.45
CA HIS A 252 19.19 3.17 19.54
C HIS A 252 17.71 2.95 19.21
N GLY A 253 17.29 1.71 18.95
CA GLY A 253 15.88 1.36 18.74
C GLY A 253 15.02 1.75 19.94
N SER A 254 15.41 1.31 21.15
CA SER A 254 14.70 1.62 22.40
C SER A 254 14.60 3.13 22.67
N ASP A 255 15.65 3.89 22.38
CA ASP A 255 15.72 5.33 22.69
C ASP A 255 14.96 6.19 21.67
N LEU A 256 14.96 5.82 20.39
CA LEU A 256 14.53 6.71 19.30
C LEU A 256 13.22 6.28 18.62
N LEU A 257 12.94 4.97 18.51
CA LEU A 257 11.88 4.46 17.65
C LEU A 257 10.51 5.06 18.00
N GLN A 258 10.15 5.07 19.29
CA GLN A 258 8.86 5.59 19.74
C GLN A 258 8.70 7.08 19.43
N GLY A 259 9.78 7.86 19.58
CA GLY A 259 9.80 9.28 19.25
C GLY A 259 9.61 9.52 17.75
N GLU A 260 10.26 8.70 16.91
CA GLU A 260 10.13 8.77 15.46
C GLU A 260 8.73 8.36 14.97
N LEU A 261 8.12 7.33 15.56
CA LEU A 261 6.74 6.93 15.27
C LEU A 261 5.75 8.06 15.60
N GLU A 262 5.92 8.73 16.74
CA GLU A 262 5.06 9.87 17.10
C GLU A 262 5.31 11.07 16.19
N ARG A 263 6.57 11.41 15.92
CA ARG A 263 6.96 12.49 15.00
C ARG A 263 6.35 12.31 13.61
N THR A 264 6.21 11.06 13.17
CA THR A 264 5.78 10.71 11.82
C THR A 264 4.34 10.19 11.77
N ARG A 265 3.61 10.21 12.88
CA ARG A 265 2.28 9.59 13.04
C ARG A 265 1.29 9.91 11.92
N LEU A 266 1.25 11.17 11.46
CA LEU A 266 0.36 11.61 10.38
C LEU A 266 0.77 11.04 9.01
N ASN A 267 2.06 10.81 8.77
CA ASN A 267 2.55 10.22 7.52
C ASN A 267 2.15 8.75 7.40
N ILE A 268 2.05 8.05 8.52
CA ILE A 268 1.88 6.59 8.59
C ILE A 268 0.51 6.15 9.10
N ALA A 269 -0.42 7.08 9.28
CA ALA A 269 -1.72 6.83 9.91
C ALA A 269 -2.51 5.71 9.21
N CYS A 270 -2.37 5.55 7.89
CA CYS A 270 -3.03 4.49 7.12
C CYS A 270 -2.57 3.07 7.47
N PHE A 271 -1.41 2.92 8.11
CA PHE A 271 -0.85 1.62 8.48
C PHE A 271 -0.97 1.33 9.98
N MET A 272 -1.01 2.38 10.81
CA MET A 272 -0.95 2.27 12.27
C MET A 272 -2.32 2.36 12.97
N GLU A 273 -3.33 2.96 12.33
CA GLU A 273 -4.66 2.96 12.92
C GLU A 273 -5.31 1.58 12.71
N PRO A 274 -5.81 0.91 13.78
CA PRO A 274 -6.55 -0.32 13.60
C PRO A 274 -7.72 -0.01 12.70
N THR A 275 -7.71 -0.64 11.52
CA THR A 275 -8.73 -0.54 10.47
C THR A 275 -10.07 -0.21 11.10
N LEU A 276 -10.60 1.01 10.90
CA LEU A 276 -11.94 1.39 11.31
C LEU A 276 -12.94 0.44 10.64
N GLN A 277 -13.16 -0.69 11.30
CA GLN A 277 -14.12 -1.75 11.01
C GLN A 277 -14.81 -2.10 12.32
N SER A 278 -15.57 -1.14 12.82
CA SER A 278 -16.89 -1.40 13.39
C SER A 278 -17.69 -0.11 13.31
N GLY A 279 -18.91 -0.19 12.80
CA GLY A 279 -19.79 0.96 12.62
C GLY A 279 -19.99 1.70 13.94
N SER A 280 -19.52 2.94 14.00
CA SER A 280 -19.93 3.92 14.98
C SER A 280 -20.14 5.24 14.27
N LYS A 281 -21.40 5.56 13.98
CA LYS A 281 -21.83 6.92 13.73
C LYS A 281 -21.59 7.72 15.01
N THR A 282 -20.40 8.25 15.20
CA THR A 282 -20.16 9.35 16.13
C THR A 282 -19.65 10.51 15.31
N SER A 283 -20.63 11.29 14.85
CA SER A 283 -20.46 12.65 14.36
C SER A 283 -19.52 13.43 15.29
N ALA A 284 -18.29 13.68 14.84
CA ALA A 284 -17.36 14.60 15.48
C ALA A 284 -17.63 16.05 15.05
N TYR A 285 -18.91 16.45 15.04
CA TYR A 285 -19.34 17.85 15.01
C TYR A 285 -20.40 18.06 16.09
N SER A 286 -19.95 18.03 17.35
CA SER A 286 -20.65 18.64 18.47
C SER A 286 -19.65 19.46 19.26
N SER A 287 -19.40 20.69 18.80
CA SER A 287 -18.96 21.80 19.65
C SER A 287 -18.83 23.07 18.80
N TYR A 288 -19.96 23.61 18.31
CA TYR A 288 -20.14 25.06 18.15
C TYR A 288 -21.62 25.36 18.35
N GLN A 289 -22.02 25.53 19.61
CA GLN A 289 -23.35 26.00 19.97
C GLN A 289 -23.32 27.53 19.87
N ALA A 290 -23.69 28.07 18.71
CA ALA A 290 -23.91 29.50 18.51
C ALA A 290 -25.28 29.91 19.09
N PRO A 291 -25.42 31.11 19.70
CA PRO A 291 -26.71 31.55 20.24
C PRO A 291 -27.71 31.81 19.11
N ALA A 292 -28.96 31.38 19.30
CA ALA A 292 -30.03 31.55 18.33
C ALA A 292 -30.32 33.04 18.04
N PRO A 293 -30.33 33.49 16.77
CA PRO A 293 -30.83 34.81 16.43
C PRO A 293 -32.36 34.79 16.39
N HIS A 294 -32.96 35.64 17.22
CA HIS A 294 -34.37 36.02 17.11
C HIS A 294 -34.62 36.72 15.76
N HIS A 295 -35.56 36.21 14.97
CA HIS A 295 -36.22 37.01 13.93
C HIS A 295 -37.73 36.73 13.85
N PRO A 296 -38.55 37.74 13.52
CA PRO A 296 -40.00 37.73 13.71
C PRO A 296 -40.75 36.97 12.60
N GLN A 297 -41.92 36.43 12.98
CA GLN A 297 -42.88 35.80 12.09
C GLN A 297 -43.39 36.75 10.99
N ALA A 298 -43.24 36.36 9.73
CA ALA A 298 -44.03 36.87 8.62
C ALA A 298 -44.86 35.71 8.03
N GLN A 299 -46.18 35.82 8.14
CA GLN A 299 -47.14 34.90 7.52
C GLN A 299 -47.10 35.05 5.99
N VAL A 300 -46.97 33.93 5.28
CA VAL A 300 -47.20 33.88 3.83
C VAL A 300 -48.21 32.77 3.54
N SER A 301 -49.39 33.19 3.08
CA SER A 301 -50.55 32.36 2.75
C SER A 301 -50.36 31.63 1.41
N SER A 302 -50.77 30.36 1.35
CA SER A 302 -50.75 29.55 0.12
C SER A 302 -51.95 29.85 -0.80
N PRO A 303 -51.80 29.90 -2.14
CA PRO A 303 -52.94 30.01 -3.04
C PRO A 303 -53.46 28.62 -3.48
N SER A 304 -54.76 28.41 -3.32
CA SER A 304 -55.49 27.25 -3.86
C SER A 304 -55.96 27.50 -5.30
N PHE A 305 -55.75 26.53 -6.19
CA PHE A 305 -56.29 26.53 -7.55
C PHE A 305 -57.79 26.17 -7.55
N ARG A 306 -58.65 27.07 -8.04
CA ARG A 306 -60.07 26.83 -8.31
C ARG A 306 -60.29 26.66 -9.83
N ARG A 307 -60.81 25.49 -10.21
CA ARG A 307 -61.31 25.18 -11.56
C ARG A 307 -62.63 25.94 -11.80
N GLN A 308 -62.71 26.74 -12.87
CA GLN A 308 -63.98 27.29 -13.37
C GLN A 308 -64.35 26.61 -14.69
N GLN A 309 -65.57 26.08 -14.72
CA GLN A 309 -66.31 25.72 -15.92
C GLN A 309 -66.99 26.97 -16.47
N ALA A 310 -66.90 27.16 -17.79
CA ALA A 310 -67.93 27.70 -18.66
C ALA A 310 -67.65 27.20 -20.07
#